data_AF-A0AAW6VSX5-F1
#
_entry.id   AF-A0AAW6VSX5-F1
#
_cell.length_a   1.000
_cell.length_b   1.000
_cell.length_c   1.000
_cell.angle_alpha   90.00
_cell.angle_beta   90.00
_cell.angle_gamma   90.00
#
_symmetry.space_group_name_H-M   'P 1'
#
loop_
_entity.id
_entity.type
_entity.pdbx_description
1 polymer ?
#
loop_
_entity_poly.entity_id
_entity_poly.type
_entity_poly.pdbx_seq_one_letter_code
_entity_poly.pdbx_strand_id
1 'polypeptide(L)'
;MMYLKQKDSDVLVFLAKYKFLCSSQFTQLGLYKNKGDVTNLLKSMTEHKKPLIGVIKFPTDPTIGKLEYLYYLTNFGEKVLLEDLDYPQGKIKKVKSKPIPTKDYFHRKSTINFHIALNQWLQANNGEIIFLNYYFDKLGTIRSKNDKSIIDFNRFYLEDGKSFIPDISTKFRVNNESYIFLFEQHNGKDTKRLVEQLKVHLLAISQDVVSKRFNFYKSNRVAVVCEEPSVKDAVIDILQKSDIFKNFYNHFIFKTSDELRQEFFNNWTLINREIVSFIQKSNSNCLNSKILNFRT
;
A
#
# COMPACT_ATOMS: atom_id res chain seq x y z
N MET A 1 25.13 -11.23 -21.20
CA MET A 1 23.83 -11.90 -21.02
C MET A 1 23.97 -12.96 -19.94
N MET A 2 23.39 -12.72 -18.76
CA MET A 2 23.36 -13.72 -17.68
C MET A 2 22.20 -14.70 -17.95
N TYR A 3 22.47 -16.01 -17.93
CA TYR A 3 21.39 -17.00 -18.02
C TYR A 3 20.69 -17.09 -16.66
N LEU A 4 19.46 -16.58 -16.59
CA LEU A 4 18.60 -16.69 -15.40
C LEU A 4 17.57 -17.79 -15.60
N LYS A 5 17.31 -18.57 -14.55
CA LYS A 5 16.15 -19.46 -14.53
C LYS A 5 14.88 -18.61 -14.43
N GLN A 6 13.78 -19.09 -15.00
CA GLN A 6 12.49 -18.38 -14.98
C GLN A 6 12.10 -17.88 -13.58
N LYS A 7 12.28 -18.72 -12.55
CA LYS A 7 11.95 -18.37 -11.16
C LYS A 7 12.86 -17.27 -10.59
N ASP A 8 14.11 -17.18 -11.02
CA ASP A 8 15.00 -16.08 -10.62
C ASP A 8 14.50 -14.77 -11.24
N SER A 9 14.13 -14.79 -12.52
CA SER A 9 13.53 -13.64 -13.21
C SER A 9 12.22 -13.21 -12.55
N ASP A 10 11.35 -14.15 -12.19
CA ASP A 10 10.10 -13.89 -11.47
C ASP A 10 10.36 -13.17 -10.13
N VAL A 11 11.37 -13.61 -9.37
CA VAL A 11 11.78 -12.95 -8.11
C VAL A 11 12.17 -11.50 -8.35
N LEU A 12 12.97 -11.22 -9.38
CA LEU A 12 13.40 -9.86 -9.70
C LEU A 12 12.23 -8.98 -10.10
N VAL A 13 11.33 -9.47 -10.95
CA VAL A 13 10.12 -8.76 -11.38
C VAL A 13 9.20 -8.47 -10.19
N PHE A 14 8.99 -9.44 -9.31
CA PHE A 14 8.19 -9.24 -8.10
C PHE A 14 8.82 -8.19 -7.17
N LEU A 15 10.13 -8.24 -6.95
CA LEU A 15 10.79 -7.22 -6.11
C LEU A 15 10.82 -5.85 -6.77
N ALA A 16 10.90 -5.77 -8.10
CA ALA A 16 10.74 -4.51 -8.84
C ALA A 16 9.36 -3.91 -8.62
N LYS A 17 8.32 -4.74 -8.54
CA LYS A 17 6.93 -4.30 -8.38
C LYS A 17 6.55 -3.97 -6.93
N TYR A 18 6.95 -4.79 -5.97
CA TYR A 18 6.51 -4.71 -4.57
C TYR A 18 7.54 -4.08 -3.64
N LYS A 19 8.75 -3.80 -4.13
CA LYS A 19 9.90 -3.20 -3.41
C LYS A 19 10.51 -4.08 -2.33
N PHE A 20 9.67 -4.69 -1.48
CA PHE A 20 10.04 -5.66 -0.45
C PHE A 20 9.09 -6.85 -0.50
N LEU A 21 9.60 -8.05 -0.26
CA LEU A 21 8.78 -9.25 -0.09
C LEU A 21 9.40 -10.19 0.95
N CYS A 22 8.56 -10.92 1.68
CA CYS A 22 8.97 -12.07 2.50
C CYS A 22 8.62 -13.40 1.83
N SER A 23 9.15 -14.52 2.35
CA SER A 23 8.94 -15.85 1.77
C SER A 23 7.45 -16.22 1.64
N SER A 24 6.62 -15.87 2.62
CA SER A 24 5.16 -16.07 2.55
C SER A 24 4.49 -15.27 1.42
N GLN A 25 4.93 -14.05 1.15
CA GLN A 25 4.38 -13.24 0.05
C GLN A 25 4.81 -13.76 -1.32
N PHE A 26 6.04 -14.26 -1.47
CA PHE A 26 6.45 -14.97 -2.69
C PHE A 26 5.64 -16.24 -2.93
N THR A 27 5.32 -16.97 -1.86
CA THR A 27 4.43 -18.15 -1.94
C THR A 27 3.03 -17.73 -2.39
N GLN A 28 2.47 -16.65 -1.82
CA GLN A 28 1.18 -16.07 -2.22
C GLN A 28 1.17 -15.62 -3.70
N LEU A 29 2.31 -15.15 -4.22
CA LEU A 29 2.48 -14.75 -5.62
C LEU A 29 2.69 -15.95 -6.56
N GLY A 30 2.66 -17.19 -6.06
CA GLY A 30 2.77 -18.41 -6.89
C GLY A 30 4.20 -18.76 -7.30
N LEU A 31 5.22 -18.21 -6.63
CA LEU A 31 6.61 -18.54 -6.95
C LEU A 31 6.89 -20.04 -6.72
N TYR A 32 6.49 -20.54 -5.55
CA TYR A 32 6.44 -21.96 -5.19
C TYR A 32 5.24 -22.23 -4.29
N LYS A 33 4.87 -23.52 -4.14
CA LYS A 33 3.77 -23.94 -3.26
C LYS A 33 4.10 -23.83 -1.77
N ASN A 34 5.37 -24.01 -1.39
CA ASN A 34 5.80 -23.99 0.01
C ASN A 34 6.92 -22.96 0.24
N LYS A 35 7.00 -22.49 1.49
CA LYS A 35 7.97 -21.47 1.91
C LYS A 35 9.42 -21.96 1.95
N GLY A 36 9.64 -23.27 2.08
CA GLY A 36 10.97 -23.88 2.14
C GLY A 36 11.69 -23.71 0.81
N ASP A 37 11.03 -24.08 -0.28
CA ASP A 37 11.56 -23.95 -1.64
C ASP A 37 11.82 -22.48 -2.02
N VAL A 38 10.90 -21.58 -1.65
CA VAL A 38 11.13 -20.14 -1.78
C VAL A 38 12.41 -19.72 -1.04
N THR A 39 12.58 -20.14 0.20
CA THR A 39 13.73 -19.75 1.02
C THR A 39 15.04 -20.28 0.45
N ASN A 40 15.05 -21.51 -0.07
CA ASN A 40 16.22 -22.09 -0.74
C ASN A 40 16.60 -21.32 -2.01
N LEU A 41 15.61 -20.96 -2.85
CA LEU A 41 15.84 -20.12 -4.02
C LEU A 41 16.44 -18.77 -3.63
N LEU A 42 15.78 -18.06 -2.70
CA LEU A 42 16.20 -16.72 -2.28
C LEU A 42 17.60 -16.73 -1.64
N LYS A 43 17.94 -17.78 -0.86
CA LYS A 43 19.28 -17.97 -0.30
C LYS A 43 20.34 -17.95 -1.40
N SER A 44 20.15 -18.74 -2.46
CA SER A 44 21.10 -18.77 -3.59
C SER A 44 21.29 -17.40 -4.24
N MET A 45 20.20 -16.64 -4.44
CA MET A 45 20.25 -15.30 -5.03
C MET A 45 20.92 -14.25 -4.14
N THR A 46 20.94 -14.45 -2.81
CA THR A 46 21.59 -13.56 -1.83
C THR A 46 23.08 -13.86 -1.59
N GLU A 47 23.54 -15.08 -1.85
CA GLU A 47 24.89 -15.54 -1.47
C GLU A 47 25.94 -15.41 -2.59
N HIS A 48 25.55 -15.00 -3.80
CA HIS A 48 26.50 -14.74 -4.88
C HIS A 48 27.45 -13.58 -4.58
N LYS A 49 28.66 -13.60 -5.16
CA LYS A 49 29.64 -12.49 -5.13
C LYS A 49 29.04 -11.17 -5.61
N LYS A 50 28.13 -11.23 -6.58
CA LYS A 50 27.27 -10.12 -7.02
C LYS A 50 25.82 -10.51 -6.76
N PRO A 51 25.30 -10.29 -5.54
CA PRO A 51 23.96 -10.76 -5.19
C PRO A 51 22.90 -10.00 -5.96
N LEU A 52 21.93 -10.71 -6.53
CA LEU A 52 20.83 -10.11 -7.30
C LEU A 52 19.81 -9.45 -6.36
N ILE A 53 19.62 -10.04 -5.19
CA ILE A 53 18.71 -9.55 -4.16
C ILE A 53 19.47 -9.39 -2.84
N GLY A 54 19.06 -8.42 -2.04
CA GLY A 54 19.54 -8.25 -0.68
C GLY A 54 18.48 -8.70 0.32
N VAL A 55 18.90 -8.84 1.57
CA VAL A 55 18.06 -9.34 2.66
C VAL A 55 18.15 -8.41 3.87
N ILE A 56 17.00 -8.19 4.53
CA ILE A 56 16.90 -7.54 5.83
C ILE A 56 16.51 -8.62 6.83
N LYS A 57 17.39 -8.86 7.79
CA LYS A 57 17.18 -9.80 8.88
C LYS A 57 16.66 -9.04 10.10
N PHE A 58 15.66 -9.60 10.75
CA PHE A 58 15.10 -9.07 11.99
C PHE A 58 15.56 -9.93 13.16
N PRO A 59 15.72 -9.34 14.36
CA PRO A 59 15.92 -10.11 15.57
C PRO A 59 14.70 -10.99 15.84
N THR A 60 14.90 -12.07 16.60
CA THR A 60 13.81 -12.90 17.10
C THR A 60 12.96 -12.08 18.06
N ASP A 61 11.66 -12.06 17.85
CA ASP A 61 10.69 -11.46 18.76
C ASP A 61 10.40 -12.47 19.89
N PRO A 62 10.42 -12.07 21.17
CA PRO A 62 10.20 -13.01 22.28
C PRO A 62 8.76 -13.54 22.37
N THR A 63 7.78 -12.83 21.80
CA THR A 63 6.36 -13.21 21.82
C THR A 63 5.96 -13.96 20.55
N ILE A 64 6.47 -13.54 19.40
CA ILE A 64 6.03 -14.06 18.08
C ILE A 64 7.07 -15.01 17.47
N GLY A 65 8.30 -15.01 17.99
CA GLY A 65 9.41 -15.82 17.49
C GLY A 65 10.12 -15.19 16.30
N LYS A 66 10.70 -16.03 15.44
CA LYS A 66 11.52 -15.59 14.32
C LYS A 66 10.66 -14.98 13.21
N LEU A 67 10.85 -13.69 12.95
CA LEU A 67 10.23 -13.02 11.81
C LEU A 67 10.84 -13.48 10.48
N GLU A 68 10.02 -13.48 9.42
CA GLU A 68 10.51 -13.73 8.07
C GLU A 68 11.43 -12.59 7.62
N TYR A 69 12.41 -12.90 6.78
CA TYR A 69 13.27 -11.87 6.22
C TYR A 69 12.55 -11.08 5.13
N LEU A 70 12.91 -9.81 4.98
CA LEU A 70 12.47 -8.99 3.84
C LEU A 70 13.57 -8.92 2.79
N TYR A 71 13.23 -9.34 1.58
CA TYR A 71 14.10 -9.32 0.42
C TYR A 71 13.82 -8.08 -0.44
N TYR A 72 14.83 -7.58 -1.15
CA TYR A 72 14.73 -6.39 -2.00
C TYR A 72 15.77 -6.45 -3.14
N LEU A 73 15.58 -5.68 -4.21
CA LEU A 73 16.55 -5.61 -5.32
C LEU A 73 17.86 -4.93 -4.92
N THR A 74 19.00 -5.55 -5.25
CA THR A 74 20.29 -4.84 -5.22
C THR A 74 20.46 -3.97 -6.47
N ASN A 75 21.48 -3.12 -6.48
CA ASN A 75 21.88 -2.42 -7.71
C ASN A 75 22.24 -3.38 -8.84
N PHE A 76 22.76 -4.57 -8.51
CA PHE A 76 23.12 -5.56 -9.52
C PHE A 76 21.88 -6.27 -10.07
N GLY A 77 20.92 -6.67 -9.22
CA GLY A 77 19.65 -7.22 -9.70
C GLY A 77 18.82 -6.24 -10.52
N GLU A 78 18.86 -4.94 -10.19
CA GLU A 78 18.29 -3.88 -11.01
C GLU A 78 18.96 -3.79 -12.39
N LYS A 79 20.30 -3.84 -12.43
CA LYS A 79 21.04 -3.84 -13.70
C LYS A 79 20.63 -5.01 -14.58
N VAL A 80 20.50 -6.20 -14.00
CA VAL A 80 20.05 -7.40 -14.72
C VAL A 80 18.61 -7.25 -15.22
N LEU A 81 17.70 -6.65 -14.44
CA LEU A 81 16.35 -6.34 -14.91
C LEU A 81 16.35 -5.42 -16.13
N LEU A 82 17.18 -4.39 -16.12
CA LEU A 82 17.24 -3.41 -17.21
C LEU A 82 17.90 -3.96 -18.47
N GLU A 83 19.02 -4.68 -18.32
CA GLU A 83 19.89 -5.06 -19.44
C GLU A 83 19.61 -6.46 -19.99
N ASP A 84 19.23 -7.42 -19.13
CA ASP A 84 19.02 -8.81 -19.54
C ASP A 84 17.52 -9.18 -19.65
N LEU A 85 16.62 -8.43 -19.00
CA LEU A 85 15.17 -8.68 -19.01
C LEU A 85 14.34 -7.56 -19.67
N ASP A 86 14.99 -6.52 -20.20
CA ASP A 86 14.37 -5.35 -20.83
C ASP A 86 13.23 -4.72 -19.98
N TYR A 87 13.35 -4.82 -18.65
CA TYR A 87 12.31 -4.36 -17.74
C TYR A 87 12.31 -2.82 -17.67
N PRO A 88 11.16 -2.14 -17.81
CA PRO A 88 11.14 -0.68 -17.87
C PRO A 88 11.65 -0.02 -16.58
N GLN A 89 12.67 0.84 -16.69
CA GLN A 89 13.27 1.54 -15.54
C GLN A 89 12.23 2.28 -14.68
N GLY A 90 11.25 2.94 -15.31
CA GLY A 90 10.19 3.67 -14.61
C GLY A 90 9.26 2.79 -13.76
N LYS A 91 9.28 1.47 -13.95
CA LYS A 91 8.47 0.50 -13.20
C LYS A 91 9.23 -0.15 -12.03
N ILE A 92 10.51 0.16 -11.83
CA ILE A 92 11.33 -0.45 -10.78
C ILE A 92 11.21 0.36 -9.48
N LYS A 93 10.60 -0.23 -8.45
CA LYS A 93 10.60 0.30 -7.08
C LYS A 93 11.88 -0.07 -6.35
N LYS A 94 12.83 0.87 -6.30
CA LYS A 94 14.14 0.68 -5.66
C LYS A 94 14.18 1.08 -4.18
N VAL A 95 14.92 0.32 -3.39
CA VAL A 95 15.26 0.66 -2.00
C VAL A 95 16.43 1.64 -1.96
N LYS A 96 16.20 2.85 -1.43
CA LYS A 96 17.23 3.89 -1.30
C LYS A 96 17.97 3.88 0.05
N SER A 97 17.37 3.35 1.10
CA SER A 97 17.96 3.31 2.46
C SER A 97 17.65 1.98 3.15
N LYS A 98 18.63 1.45 3.90
CA LYS A 98 18.57 0.16 4.60
C LYS A 98 19.08 0.38 6.03
N PRO A 99 18.19 0.74 6.97
CA PRO A 99 17.40 -0.31 7.62
C PRO A 99 15.90 0.01 7.73
N ILE A 100 15.10 -1.06 7.83
CA ILE A 100 13.69 -0.98 8.25
C ILE A 100 13.66 -1.28 9.75
N PRO A 101 13.12 -0.41 10.60
CA PRO A 101 12.95 -0.72 12.02
C PRO A 101 12.08 -1.97 12.22
N THR A 102 12.40 -2.82 13.19
CA THR A 102 11.61 -4.02 13.49
C THR A 102 10.14 -3.69 13.78
N LYS A 103 9.87 -2.57 14.46
CA LYS A 103 8.50 -2.09 14.73
C LYS A 103 7.66 -1.83 13.46
N ASP A 104 8.30 -1.56 12.33
CA ASP A 104 7.63 -1.31 11.05
C ASP A 104 7.39 -2.61 10.26
N TYR A 105 7.90 -3.76 10.73
CA TYR A 105 7.86 -5.02 10.01
C TYR A 105 6.42 -5.44 9.67
N PHE A 106 5.56 -5.57 10.69
CA PHE A 106 4.17 -6.01 10.48
C PHE A 106 3.38 -4.99 9.68
N HIS A 107 3.55 -3.71 9.97
CA HIS A 107 2.88 -2.62 9.26
C HIS A 107 3.20 -2.64 7.76
N ARG A 108 4.49 -2.75 7.42
CA ARG A 108 4.94 -2.83 6.03
C ARG A 108 4.50 -4.13 5.36
N LYS A 109 4.60 -5.27 6.06
CA LYS A 109 4.17 -6.56 5.53
C LYS A 109 2.68 -6.52 5.16
N SER A 110 1.81 -6.04 6.07
CA SER A 110 0.37 -5.93 5.83
C SER A 110 0.04 -4.92 4.73
N THR A 111 0.74 -3.78 4.67
CA THR A 111 0.62 -2.82 3.58
C THR A 111 0.93 -3.44 2.22
N ILE A 112 1.98 -4.27 2.13
CA ILE A 112 2.33 -4.98 0.89
C ILE A 112 1.31 -6.07 0.57
N ASN A 113 0.75 -6.76 1.58
CA ASN A 113 -0.32 -7.73 1.36
C ASN A 113 -1.55 -7.09 0.70
N PHE A 114 -1.92 -5.87 1.10
CA PHE A 114 -2.99 -5.12 0.42
C PHE A 114 -2.64 -4.86 -1.05
N HIS A 115 -1.42 -4.41 -1.36
CA HIS A 115 -1.00 -4.24 -2.76
C HIS A 115 -1.05 -5.57 -3.54
N ILE A 116 -0.58 -6.67 -2.96
CA ILE A 116 -0.66 -8.00 -3.60
C ILE A 116 -2.12 -8.36 -3.91
N ALA A 117 -3.01 -8.24 -2.92
CA ALA A 117 -4.43 -8.57 -3.07
C ALA A 117 -5.14 -7.69 -4.12
N LEU A 118 -4.90 -6.37 -4.08
CA LEU A 118 -5.42 -5.44 -5.09
C LEU A 118 -4.95 -5.82 -6.50
N ASN A 119 -3.66 -6.12 -6.65
CA ASN A 119 -3.10 -6.48 -7.94
C ASN A 119 -3.66 -7.81 -8.46
N GLN A 120 -3.78 -8.83 -7.60
CA GLN A 120 -4.36 -10.12 -7.99
C GLN A 120 -5.82 -9.98 -8.42
N TRP A 121 -6.61 -9.19 -7.68
CA TRP A 121 -7.98 -8.89 -8.07
C TRP A 121 -8.06 -8.15 -9.41
N LEU A 122 -7.22 -7.12 -9.62
CA LEU A 122 -7.19 -6.39 -10.89
C LEU A 122 -6.82 -7.31 -12.06
N GLN A 123 -5.80 -8.16 -11.91
CA GLN A 123 -5.39 -9.11 -12.95
C GLN A 123 -6.52 -10.10 -13.30
N ALA A 124 -7.28 -10.56 -12.31
CA ALA A 124 -8.43 -11.43 -12.54
C ALA A 124 -9.63 -10.72 -13.19
N ASN A 125 -9.67 -9.39 -13.20
CA ASN A 125 -10.80 -8.58 -13.67
C ASN A 125 -10.40 -7.64 -14.83
N ASN A 126 -9.35 -7.98 -15.59
CA ASN A 126 -8.84 -7.17 -16.71
C ASN A 126 -8.57 -5.70 -16.32
N GLY A 127 -8.13 -5.49 -15.09
CA GLY A 127 -7.73 -4.20 -14.56
C GLY A 127 -6.23 -4.05 -14.44
N GLU A 128 -5.78 -2.82 -14.20
CA GLU A 128 -4.38 -2.49 -14.04
C GLU A 128 -4.15 -1.40 -13.00
N ILE A 129 -2.99 -1.42 -12.37
CA ILE A 129 -2.50 -0.32 -11.52
C ILE A 129 -1.78 0.68 -12.41
N ILE A 130 -2.28 1.92 -12.45
CA ILE A 130 -1.64 3.04 -13.16
C ILE A 130 -0.44 3.54 -12.35
N PHE A 131 -0.64 3.76 -11.05
CA PHE A 131 0.44 3.98 -10.10
C PHE A 131 0.04 3.47 -8.72
N LEU A 132 1.03 3.10 -7.91
CA LEU A 132 0.87 2.84 -6.49
C LEU A 132 2.11 3.33 -5.77
N ASN A 133 1.95 4.12 -4.71
CA ASN A 133 3.05 4.68 -3.94
C ASN A 133 2.87 4.34 -2.48
N TYR A 134 3.96 3.93 -1.84
CA TYR A 134 3.98 3.60 -0.41
C TYR A 134 4.36 4.82 0.44
N TYR A 135 3.99 4.82 1.73
CA TYR A 135 4.50 5.80 2.70
C TYR A 135 6.04 5.80 2.82
N PHE A 136 6.69 4.68 2.50
CA PHE A 136 8.14 4.52 2.47
C PHE A 136 8.76 4.71 1.07
N ASP A 137 8.02 5.29 0.12
CA ASP A 137 8.57 5.80 -1.14
C ASP A 137 9.07 7.24 -0.96
N LYS A 138 10.35 7.46 -1.30
CA LYS A 138 11.06 8.73 -1.07
C LYS A 138 11.60 9.31 -2.38
N LEU A 139 11.34 10.59 -2.62
CA LEU A 139 11.93 11.40 -3.68
C LEU A 139 13.23 12.07 -3.22
N GLY A 140 14.10 12.38 -4.17
CA GLY A 140 15.39 13.03 -3.91
C GLY A 140 16.59 12.07 -3.85
N THR A 141 17.77 12.68 -3.73
CA THR A 141 19.09 12.01 -3.71
C THR A 141 19.84 12.45 -2.46
N ILE A 142 20.43 11.52 -1.72
CA ILE A 142 21.45 11.83 -0.70
C ILE A 142 22.76 12.13 -1.44
N ARG A 143 22.85 13.26 -2.13
CA ARG A 143 24.06 13.68 -2.86
C ARG A 143 24.25 15.19 -2.72
N SER A 144 24.61 15.62 -1.51
CA SER A 144 25.42 16.80 -1.13
C SER A 144 25.07 17.25 0.29
N LYS A 145 26.07 17.61 1.11
CA LYS A 145 25.91 18.12 2.49
C LYS A 145 25.07 19.42 2.59
N ASN A 146 24.88 20.13 1.48
CA ASN A 146 24.36 21.50 1.50
C ASN A 146 23.03 21.71 0.77
N ASP A 147 22.44 20.68 0.15
CA ASP A 147 21.06 20.80 -0.35
C ASP A 147 20.51 19.45 -0.82
N LYS A 148 19.27 19.15 -0.40
CA LYS A 148 18.26 18.20 -0.93
C LYS A 148 17.44 17.59 0.21
N SER A 149 16.25 18.16 0.45
CA SER A 149 15.24 17.55 1.30
C SER A 149 14.81 16.20 0.72
N ILE A 150 14.87 15.14 1.53
CA ILE A 150 14.19 13.89 1.22
C ILE A 150 12.70 14.18 1.35
N ILE A 151 11.98 14.18 0.24
CA ILE A 151 10.53 14.41 0.25
C ILE A 151 9.84 13.05 0.20
N ASP A 152 8.92 12.81 1.13
CA ASP A 152 8.08 11.62 1.09
C ASP A 152 7.15 11.73 -0.12
N PHE A 153 7.27 10.79 -1.07
CA PHE A 153 6.49 10.83 -2.31
C PHE A 153 5.00 10.89 -1.99
N ASN A 154 4.59 10.15 -0.96
CA ASN A 154 3.20 9.96 -0.61
C ASN A 154 2.62 11.04 0.33
N ARG A 155 3.34 12.16 0.56
CA ARG A 155 2.86 13.24 1.44
C ARG A 155 1.88 14.17 0.73
N PHE A 156 0.75 14.45 1.36
CA PHE A 156 -0.24 15.43 0.92
C PHE A 156 -0.28 16.61 1.87
N TYR A 157 -0.52 17.80 1.34
CA TYR A 157 -0.62 19.05 2.09
C TYR A 157 -2.07 19.52 2.08
N LEU A 158 -2.57 19.88 3.24
CA LEU A 158 -3.89 20.46 3.44
C LEU A 158 -3.80 21.99 3.37
N GLU A 159 -4.93 22.65 3.17
CA GLU A 159 -4.98 24.12 3.06
C GLU A 159 -4.56 24.83 4.36
N ASP A 160 -4.68 24.18 5.52
CA ASP A 160 -4.25 24.71 6.82
C ASP A 160 -2.73 24.55 7.08
N GLY A 161 -1.97 24.10 6.06
CA GLY A 161 -0.53 23.87 6.15
C GLY A 161 -0.14 22.54 6.80
N LYS A 162 -1.08 21.77 7.35
CA LYS A 162 -0.78 20.42 7.84
C LYS A 162 -0.52 19.47 6.68
N SER A 163 0.11 18.35 6.99
CA SER A 163 0.35 17.30 6.00
C SER A 163 0.09 15.92 6.59
N PHE A 164 -0.19 14.96 5.72
CA PHE A 164 -0.35 13.57 6.09
C PHE A 164 0.23 12.66 5.01
N ILE A 165 0.49 11.40 5.38
CA ILE A 165 1.03 10.38 4.51
C ILE A 165 0.19 9.12 4.71
N PRO A 166 -0.66 8.72 3.75
CA PRO A 166 -1.30 7.42 3.79
C PRO A 166 -0.30 6.30 3.57
N ASP A 167 -0.62 5.10 4.03
CA ASP A 167 0.23 3.92 3.82
C ASP A 167 0.42 3.60 2.34
N ILE A 168 -0.65 3.69 1.56
CA ILE A 168 -0.63 3.61 0.09
C ILE A 168 -1.49 4.73 -0.52
N SER A 169 -1.01 5.34 -1.60
CA SER A 169 -1.87 6.02 -2.59
C SER A 169 -1.81 5.27 -3.91
N THR A 170 -2.97 4.93 -4.46
CA THR A 170 -3.05 4.16 -5.71
C THR A 170 -4.09 4.72 -6.66
N LYS A 171 -3.75 4.73 -7.94
CA LYS A 171 -4.70 4.91 -9.05
C LYS A 171 -4.69 3.64 -9.88
N PHE A 172 -5.86 3.11 -10.14
CA PHE A 172 -6.04 1.91 -10.95
C PHE A 172 -7.22 2.07 -11.88
N ARG A 173 -7.27 1.20 -12.89
CA ARG A 173 -8.33 1.15 -13.88
C ARG A 173 -8.90 -0.27 -13.94
N VAL A 174 -10.21 -0.39 -13.99
CA VAL A 174 -10.93 -1.64 -14.21
C VAL A 174 -12.23 -1.33 -14.96
N ASN A 175 -12.60 -2.17 -15.93
CA ASN A 175 -13.79 -1.94 -16.77
C ASN A 175 -13.85 -0.52 -17.38
N ASN A 176 -12.71 -0.01 -17.85
CA ASN A 176 -12.52 1.35 -18.39
C ASN A 176 -12.80 2.52 -17.41
N GLU A 177 -13.12 2.25 -16.15
CA GLU A 177 -13.24 3.27 -15.12
C GLU A 177 -11.94 3.41 -14.31
N SER A 178 -11.56 4.65 -14.03
CA SER A 178 -10.43 4.96 -13.15
C SER A 178 -10.91 5.23 -11.73
N TYR A 179 -10.13 4.76 -10.76
CA TYR A 179 -10.37 4.95 -9.34
C TYR A 179 -9.10 5.43 -8.65
N ILE A 180 -9.26 6.28 -7.62
CA ILE A 180 -8.17 6.63 -6.71
C ILE A 180 -8.56 6.21 -5.29
N PHE A 181 -7.65 5.48 -4.66
CA PHE A 181 -7.76 5.07 -3.28
C PHE A 181 -6.55 5.53 -2.50
N LEU A 182 -6.81 6.01 -1.30
CA LEU A 182 -5.84 6.01 -0.22
C LEU A 182 -6.09 4.75 0.61
N PHE A 183 -5.04 4.18 1.18
CA PHE A 183 -5.14 3.01 2.04
C PHE A 183 -4.39 3.25 3.35
N GLU A 184 -4.98 2.75 4.43
CA GLU A 184 -4.42 2.76 5.78
C GLU A 184 -4.50 1.37 6.40
N GLN A 185 -3.34 0.89 6.86
CA GLN A 185 -3.23 -0.27 7.72
C GLN A 185 -3.24 0.22 9.18
N HIS A 186 -4.06 -0.40 10.02
CA HIS A 186 -4.05 -0.15 11.45
C HIS A 186 -3.71 -1.42 12.22
N ASN A 187 -2.53 -1.41 12.84
CA ASN A 187 -2.08 -2.49 13.73
C ASN A 187 -2.20 -2.06 15.19
N GLY A 188 -2.65 -2.96 16.05
CA GLY A 188 -2.89 -2.72 17.47
C GLY A 188 -4.31 -2.22 17.80
N LYS A 189 -4.45 -1.63 18.99
CA LYS A 189 -5.74 -1.35 19.65
C LYS A 189 -6.08 0.14 19.79
N ASP A 190 -5.31 1.04 19.17
CA ASP A 190 -5.46 2.49 19.35
C ASP A 190 -6.51 3.08 18.41
N THR A 191 -7.79 2.85 18.77
CA THR A 191 -8.96 3.39 18.07
C THR A 191 -8.91 4.92 17.95
N LYS A 192 -8.44 5.62 18.99
CA LYS A 192 -8.40 7.09 19.00
C LYS A 192 -7.46 7.61 17.91
N ARG A 193 -6.26 7.02 17.82
CA ARG A 193 -5.29 7.39 16.78
C ARG A 193 -5.85 7.18 15.38
N LEU A 194 -6.54 6.06 15.13
CA LEU A 194 -7.15 5.80 13.83
C LEU A 194 -8.27 6.81 13.51
N VAL A 195 -9.14 7.12 14.46
CA VAL A 195 -10.20 8.13 14.27
C VAL A 195 -9.60 9.50 13.92
N GLU A 196 -8.56 9.95 14.63
CA GLU A 196 -7.89 11.23 14.32
C GLU A 196 -7.25 11.21 12.92
N GLN A 197 -6.64 10.09 12.52
CA GLN A 197 -6.12 9.91 11.17
C GLN A 197 -7.23 10.00 10.10
N LEU A 198 -8.41 9.42 10.35
CA LEU A 198 -9.54 9.46 9.41
C LEU A 198 -10.19 10.86 9.32
N LYS A 199 -10.15 11.67 10.38
CA LYS A 199 -10.55 13.09 10.30
C LYS A 199 -9.64 13.88 9.35
N VAL A 200 -8.35 13.57 9.33
CA VAL A 200 -7.41 14.21 8.39
C VAL A 200 -7.73 13.81 6.94
N HIS A 201 -8.10 12.55 6.69
CA HIS A 201 -8.59 12.10 5.38
C HIS A 201 -9.89 12.78 4.96
N LEU A 202 -10.83 12.92 5.89
CA LEU A 202 -12.08 13.64 5.64
C LEU A 202 -11.81 15.07 5.17
N LEU A 203 -10.88 15.77 5.83
CA LEU A 203 -10.45 17.11 5.43
C LEU A 203 -9.77 17.12 4.06
N ALA A 204 -8.94 16.11 3.75
CA ALA A 204 -8.32 15.97 2.43
C ALA A 204 -9.35 15.75 1.31
N ILE A 205 -10.42 14.99 1.58
CA ILE A 205 -11.53 14.76 0.66
C ILE A 205 -12.32 16.05 0.46
N SER A 206 -12.66 16.78 1.54
CA SER A 206 -13.44 18.01 1.44
C SER A 206 -12.71 19.14 0.70
N GLN A 207 -11.37 19.13 0.73
CA GLN A 207 -10.51 20.08 0.02
C GLN A 207 -10.08 19.61 -1.39
N ASP A 208 -10.53 18.43 -1.83
CA ASP A 208 -10.13 17.80 -3.10
C ASP A 208 -8.62 17.65 -3.27
N VAL A 209 -7.86 17.52 -2.19
CA VAL A 209 -6.38 17.55 -2.19
C VAL A 209 -5.82 16.43 -3.08
N VAL A 210 -6.38 15.23 -2.97
CA VAL A 210 -5.94 14.05 -3.73
C VAL A 210 -6.36 14.17 -5.20
N SER A 211 -7.61 14.57 -5.44
CA SER A 211 -8.20 14.78 -6.77
C SER A 211 -7.39 15.79 -7.58
N LYS A 212 -7.09 16.95 -6.99
CA LYS A 212 -6.26 18.01 -7.58
C LYS A 212 -4.84 17.50 -7.88
N ARG A 213 -4.20 16.81 -6.94
CA ARG A 213 -2.83 16.30 -7.11
C ARG A 213 -2.68 15.36 -8.30
N PHE A 214 -3.68 14.51 -8.55
CA PHE A 214 -3.62 13.48 -9.58
C PHE A 214 -4.49 13.77 -10.82
N ASN A 215 -4.99 15.01 -10.94
CA ASN A 215 -5.91 15.44 -12.00
C ASN A 215 -7.05 14.43 -12.23
N PHE A 216 -7.80 14.15 -11.15
CA PHE A 216 -8.87 13.15 -11.13
C PHE A 216 -10.19 13.80 -10.75
N TYR A 217 -11.20 13.65 -11.60
CA TYR A 217 -12.48 14.38 -11.50
C TYR A 217 -13.54 13.70 -10.61
N LYS A 218 -13.14 12.69 -9.82
CA LYS A 218 -13.96 12.08 -8.77
C LYS A 218 -13.19 12.19 -7.45
N SER A 219 -13.88 12.22 -6.32
CA SER A 219 -13.21 12.16 -5.02
C SER A 219 -12.56 10.78 -4.81
N ASN A 220 -11.45 10.74 -4.08
CA ASN A 220 -10.86 9.48 -3.65
C ASN A 220 -11.73 8.77 -2.59
N ARG A 221 -11.51 7.46 -2.46
CA ARG A 221 -11.95 6.67 -1.30
C ARG A 221 -10.76 6.34 -0.41
N VAL A 222 -11.03 5.92 0.82
CA VAL A 222 -10.07 5.50 1.83
C VAL A 222 -10.43 4.08 2.24
N ALA A 223 -9.52 3.14 1.95
CA ALA A 223 -9.62 1.76 2.40
C ALA A 223 -8.83 1.58 3.69
N VAL A 224 -9.52 1.15 4.74
CA VAL A 224 -8.94 0.97 6.07
C VAL A 224 -8.95 -0.52 6.41
N VAL A 225 -7.78 -1.06 6.75
CA VAL A 225 -7.65 -2.45 7.19
C VAL A 225 -7.13 -2.48 8.61
N CYS A 226 -7.96 -2.98 9.52
CA CYS A 226 -7.59 -3.17 10.92
C CYS A 226 -6.99 -4.57 11.14
N GLU A 227 -6.05 -4.68 12.06
CA GLU A 227 -5.62 -5.98 12.58
C GLU A 227 -6.75 -6.63 13.37
N GLU A 228 -7.31 -5.89 14.32
CA GLU A 228 -8.32 -6.37 15.27
C GLU A 228 -9.76 -6.05 14.82
N PRO A 229 -10.68 -7.04 14.79
CA PRO A 229 -12.09 -6.80 14.50
C PRO A 229 -12.74 -5.81 15.45
N SER A 230 -12.43 -5.90 16.74
CA SER A 230 -12.96 -5.00 17.78
C SER A 230 -12.61 -3.54 17.53
N VAL A 231 -11.43 -3.26 16.96
CA VAL A 231 -11.00 -1.91 16.59
C VAL A 231 -11.76 -1.42 15.37
N LYS A 232 -11.94 -2.28 14.35
CA LYS A 232 -12.76 -1.97 13.17
C LYS A 232 -14.16 -1.50 13.60
N ASP A 233 -14.83 -2.29 14.43
CA ASP A 233 -16.18 -1.98 14.89
C ASP A 233 -16.23 -0.71 15.76
N ALA A 234 -15.29 -0.56 16.70
CA ALA A 234 -15.23 0.61 17.56
C ALA A 234 -14.99 1.92 16.78
N VAL A 235 -14.13 1.89 15.75
CA VAL A 235 -13.90 3.04 14.87
C VAL A 235 -15.19 3.39 14.12
N ILE A 236 -15.84 2.39 13.51
CA ILE A 236 -17.11 2.60 12.80
C ILE A 236 -18.15 3.25 13.72
N ASP A 237 -18.33 2.74 14.94
CA ASP A 237 -19.29 3.30 15.91
C ASP A 237 -19.00 4.76 16.27
N ILE A 238 -17.73 5.13 16.43
CA ILE A 238 -17.33 6.51 16.73
C ILE A 238 -17.59 7.41 15.53
N LEU A 239 -17.27 6.95 14.32
CA LEU A 239 -17.49 7.74 13.10
C LEU A 239 -18.97 7.91 12.77
N GLN A 240 -19.81 6.91 13.06
CA GLN A 240 -21.27 7.00 12.90
C GLN A 240 -21.87 8.10 13.77
N LYS A 241 -21.39 8.23 15.01
CA LYS A 241 -21.86 9.26 15.96
C LYS A 241 -21.33 10.66 15.67
N SER A 242 -20.45 10.80 14.68
CA SER A 242 -19.78 12.06 14.35
C SER A 242 -20.46 12.74 13.17
N ASP A 243 -21.09 13.89 13.42
CA ASP A 243 -21.85 14.63 12.40
C ASP A 243 -21.01 15.01 11.16
N ILE A 244 -19.72 15.28 11.34
CA ILE A 244 -18.81 15.64 10.24
C ILE A 244 -18.65 14.52 9.20
N PHE A 245 -18.91 13.26 9.55
CA PHE A 245 -18.82 12.12 8.62
C PHE A 245 -20.13 11.79 7.91
N LYS A 246 -21.27 12.35 8.34
CA LYS A 246 -22.62 11.93 7.88
C LYS A 246 -22.78 11.89 6.36
N ASN A 247 -22.17 12.85 5.66
CA ASN A 247 -22.24 12.95 4.19
C ASN A 247 -21.06 12.27 3.48
N PHE A 248 -20.15 11.64 4.21
CA PHE A 248 -18.89 11.10 3.70
C PHE A 248 -18.76 9.58 3.86
N TYR A 249 -19.79 8.88 4.34
CA TYR A 249 -19.74 7.44 4.60
C TYR A 249 -19.24 6.63 3.41
N ASN A 250 -19.69 6.96 2.19
CA ASN A 250 -19.29 6.25 0.96
C ASN A 250 -17.80 6.36 0.63
N HIS A 251 -17.08 7.33 1.22
CA HIS A 251 -15.64 7.49 0.99
C HIS A 251 -14.78 6.58 1.87
N PHE A 252 -15.32 5.98 2.93
CA PHE A 252 -14.54 5.15 3.86
C PHE A 252 -15.05 3.72 3.85
N ILE A 253 -14.18 2.78 3.53
CA ILE A 253 -14.46 1.35 3.58
C ILE A 253 -13.50 0.63 4.51
N PHE A 254 -14.03 -0.35 5.24
CA PHE A 254 -13.31 -1.04 6.30
C PHE A 254 -13.29 -2.55 6.07
N LYS A 255 -12.15 -3.16 6.40
CA LYS A 255 -11.98 -4.61 6.55
C LYS A 255 -11.02 -4.92 7.70
N THR A 256 -11.00 -6.17 8.13
CA THR A 256 -9.91 -6.73 8.94
C THR A 256 -8.84 -7.36 8.06
N SER A 257 -7.67 -7.62 8.64
CA SER A 257 -6.56 -8.27 7.96
C SER A 257 -6.88 -9.72 7.56
N ASP A 258 -7.75 -10.39 8.32
CA ASP A 258 -8.24 -11.73 8.00
C ASP A 258 -9.34 -11.70 6.93
N GLU A 259 -10.28 -10.75 6.99
CA GLU A 259 -11.29 -10.53 5.93
C GLU A 259 -10.62 -10.22 4.58
N LEU A 260 -9.56 -9.41 4.57
CA LEU A 260 -8.78 -9.11 3.36
C LEU A 260 -8.08 -10.34 2.79
N ARG A 261 -7.62 -11.26 3.66
CA ARG A 261 -6.92 -12.49 3.25
C ARG A 261 -7.87 -13.50 2.62
N GLN A 262 -9.12 -13.55 3.08
CA GLN A 262 -10.15 -14.44 2.57
C GLN A 262 -10.61 -14.00 1.17
N GLU A 263 -10.98 -12.73 1.01
CA GLU A 263 -11.31 -12.18 -0.30
C GLU A 263 -11.04 -10.66 -0.35
N PHE A 264 -10.55 -10.19 -1.50
CA PHE A 264 -10.28 -8.76 -1.66
C PHE A 264 -11.54 -7.93 -1.93
N PHE A 265 -12.42 -8.38 -2.83
CA PHE A 265 -13.36 -7.48 -3.51
C PHE A 265 -14.66 -7.20 -2.75
N ASN A 266 -15.26 -8.22 -2.14
CA ASN A 266 -16.57 -8.11 -1.50
C ASN A 266 -16.42 -7.84 0.01
N ASN A 267 -17.55 -7.67 0.70
CA ASN A 267 -17.63 -7.61 2.16
C ASN A 267 -16.85 -6.46 2.80
N TRP A 268 -16.75 -5.32 2.13
CA TRP A 268 -16.25 -4.10 2.77
C TRP A 268 -17.37 -3.43 3.56
N THR A 269 -17.07 -2.97 4.77
CA THR A 269 -18.05 -2.28 5.61
C THR A 269 -17.92 -0.77 5.44
N LEU A 270 -19.02 -0.07 5.16
CA LEU A 270 -19.07 1.40 5.20
C LEU A 270 -19.24 1.91 6.65
N ILE A 271 -19.09 3.22 6.85
CA ILE A 271 -19.38 3.82 8.17
C ILE A 271 -20.84 3.56 8.59
N ASN A 272 -21.82 3.59 7.69
CA ASN A 272 -23.21 3.24 8.01
C ASN A 272 -23.47 1.73 8.22
N ARG A 273 -22.41 0.90 8.28
CA ARG A 273 -22.46 -0.58 8.37
C ARG A 273 -23.05 -1.30 7.16
N GLU A 274 -23.33 -0.59 6.06
CA GLU A 274 -23.67 -1.23 4.80
C GLU A 274 -22.48 -2.02 4.26
N ILE A 275 -22.77 -3.21 3.73
CA ILE A 275 -21.77 -4.09 3.12
C ILE A 275 -21.71 -3.82 1.62
N VAL A 276 -20.51 -3.52 1.13
CA VAL A 276 -20.28 -3.06 -0.25
C VAL A 276 -19.08 -3.76 -0.87
N SER A 277 -18.97 -3.67 -2.19
CA SER A 277 -17.75 -4.05 -2.90
C SER A 277 -16.69 -2.94 -2.83
N PHE A 278 -15.44 -3.31 -3.06
CA PHE A 278 -14.28 -2.40 -3.03
C PHE A 278 -14.50 -1.18 -3.93
N ILE A 279 -15.04 -1.38 -5.13
CA ILE A 279 -15.55 -0.31 -5.99
C ILE A 279 -17.08 -0.33 -5.96
N GLN A 280 -17.69 0.84 -5.87
CA GLN A 280 -19.12 1.02 -6.05
C GLN A 280 -19.34 1.62 -7.44
N LYS A 281 -20.37 1.15 -8.16
CA LYS A 281 -20.78 1.83 -9.38
C LYS A 281 -21.17 3.26 -9.01
N SER A 282 -20.73 4.20 -9.84
CA SER A 282 -21.09 5.60 -9.66
C SER A 282 -22.60 5.70 -9.85
N ASN A 283 -23.39 5.79 -8.77
CA ASN A 283 -24.73 6.35 -8.90
C ASN A 283 -24.50 7.80 -9.34
N SER A 284 -24.91 8.13 -10.55
CA SER A 284 -24.63 9.37 -11.28
C SER A 284 -25.25 10.64 -10.66
N ASN A 285 -25.41 10.71 -9.33
CA ASN A 285 -26.16 11.76 -8.62
C ASN A 285 -25.43 12.32 -7.39
N CYS A 286 -24.11 12.55 -7.46
CA CYS A 286 -23.41 13.37 -6.45
C CYS A 286 -22.50 14.41 -7.11
N LEU A 287 -23.10 15.26 -7.94
CA LEU A 287 -22.59 16.58 -8.27
C LEU A 287 -23.61 17.57 -7.72
N ASN A 288 -23.37 18.05 -6.49
CA ASN A 288 -23.81 19.34 -5.92
C ASN A 288 -23.67 19.34 -4.39
N SER A 289 -22.45 19.21 -3.87
CA SER A 289 -22.17 19.75 -2.53
C SER A 289 -21.98 21.26 -2.68
N LYS A 290 -23.06 22.01 -2.46
CA LYS A 290 -22.96 23.44 -2.16
C LYS A 290 -22.01 23.59 -0.97
N ILE A 291 -21.05 24.50 -1.15
CA ILE A 291 -20.12 25.01 -0.16
C ILE A 291 -20.89 25.34 1.13
N LEU A 292 -20.73 24.51 2.16
CA LEU A 292 -21.08 24.89 3.54
C LEU A 292 -19.82 25.49 4.16
N ASN A 293 -19.77 26.81 4.14
CA ASN A 293 -18.82 27.60 4.92
C ASN A 293 -19.01 27.25 6.41
N PHE A 294 -18.08 26.50 6.99
CA PHE A 294 -17.92 26.45 8.43
C PHE A 294 -17.04 27.64 8.87
N ARG A 295 -17.70 28.75 9.21
CA ARG A 295 -17.18 29.76 10.13
C ARG A 295 -18.04 29.71 11.39
N THR A 296 -17.45 29.27 12.50
CA THR A 296 -17.46 29.90 13.84
C THR A 296 -16.57 29.05 14.73
#